data_AF-A0A163D082-F1
#
_entry.id   AF-A0A163D082-F1
#
_cell.length_a   1.000
_cell.length_b   1.000
_cell.length_c   1.000
_cell.angle_alpha   90.00
_cell.angle_beta   90.00
_cell.angle_gamma   90.00
#
_symmetry.space_group_name_H-M   'P 1'
#
loop_
_entity.id
_entity.type
_entity.pdbx_description
1 polymer ?
#
loop_
_entity_poly.entity_id
_entity_poly.type
_entity_poly.pdbx_seq_one_letter_code
_entity_poly.pdbx_strand_id
1 'polypeptide(L)'
;MIIISKTRNHHNMHMYRLADMERCLFDTFDFTPVGGPCYHLYDDSAYVNSAVLTRPFRITNASKDNNVLNAEMSRVRISVKHKFAHIRSFFAFLNTSKMQRVDQCSISLYYNIGTFLKNLHICYNGGNQTSAKFDVSLPTPEQYIAGLLRQ
;
A
#
# COMPACT_ATOMS: atom_id res chain seq x y z
N MET A 1 -3.21 2.84 1.52
CA MET A 1 -3.37 2.85 0.04
C MET A 1 -4.41 1.80 -0.36
N ILE A 2 -5.60 2.24 -0.76
CA ILE A 2 -6.71 1.39 -1.20
C ILE A 2 -6.57 1.25 -2.72
N ILE A 3 -6.24 0.07 -3.24
CA ILE A 3 -6.19 -0.18 -4.69
C ILE A 3 -7.46 -0.93 -5.11
N ILE A 4 -8.41 -0.23 -5.74
CA ILE A 4 -9.56 -0.82 -6.42
C ILE A 4 -9.20 -1.01 -7.91
N SER A 5 -9.67 -2.11 -8.52
CA SER A 5 -9.18 -2.64 -9.80
C SER A 5 -9.37 -1.73 -11.02
N LYS A 6 -8.68 -2.14 -12.10
CA LYS A 6 -8.21 -1.44 -13.30
C LYS A 6 -9.25 -0.76 -14.23
N THR A 7 -10.48 -0.52 -13.80
CA THR A 7 -11.55 0.05 -14.66
C THR A 7 -12.15 1.38 -14.17
N ARG A 8 -11.51 2.08 -13.21
CA ARG A 8 -12.22 3.07 -12.38
C ARG A 8 -11.43 4.33 -11.99
N ASN A 9 -10.69 4.96 -12.92
CA ASN A 9 -9.92 6.19 -12.64
C ASN A 9 -10.75 7.30 -11.95
N HIS A 10 -11.99 7.53 -12.39
CA HIS A 10 -12.87 8.55 -11.80
C HIS A 10 -13.36 8.18 -10.40
N HIS A 11 -13.60 6.90 -10.12
CA HIS A 11 -14.13 6.44 -8.84
C HIS A 11 -13.07 6.54 -7.74
N ASN A 12 -11.80 6.19 -8.03
CA ASN A 12 -10.72 6.26 -7.04
C ASN A 12 -10.46 7.71 -6.61
N MET A 13 -10.36 8.63 -7.58
CA MET A 13 -10.19 10.06 -7.31
C MET A 13 -11.41 10.67 -6.61
N HIS A 14 -12.62 10.23 -6.96
CA HIS A 14 -13.83 10.66 -6.28
C HIS A 14 -13.85 10.23 -4.81
N MET A 15 -13.58 8.95 -4.52
CA MET A 15 -13.50 8.45 -3.14
C MET A 15 -12.38 9.12 -2.34
N TYR A 16 -11.24 9.38 -2.98
CA TYR A 16 -10.12 10.11 -2.37
C TYR A 16 -10.54 11.52 -1.89
N ARG A 17 -11.27 12.24 -2.74
CA ARG A 17 -11.79 13.58 -2.40
C ARG A 17 -12.90 13.52 -1.37
N LEU A 18 -13.84 12.58 -1.50
CA LEU A 18 -14.95 12.41 -0.56
C LEU A 18 -14.45 12.13 0.87
N ALA A 19 -13.37 11.37 1.00
CA ALA A 19 -12.80 10.99 2.29
C ALA A 19 -11.78 12.00 2.83
N ASP A 20 -11.63 13.17 2.20
CA ASP A 20 -10.65 14.21 2.56
C ASP A 20 -9.22 13.65 2.78
N MET A 21 -8.83 12.70 1.92
CA MET A 21 -7.61 11.91 2.12
C MET A 21 -6.35 12.75 2.07
N GLU A 22 -6.35 13.88 1.34
CA GLU A 22 -5.20 14.77 1.27
C GLU A 22 -4.90 15.39 2.64
N ARG A 23 -5.93 15.90 3.33
CA ARG A 23 -5.79 16.40 4.70
C ARG A 23 -5.34 15.30 5.66
N CYS A 24 -5.98 14.12 5.60
CA CYS A 24 -5.58 13.00 6.45
C CYS A 24 -4.12 12.59 6.23
N LEU A 25 -3.63 12.61 4.98
CA LEU A 25 -2.23 12.33 4.67
C LEU A 25 -1.32 13.40 5.29
N PHE A 26 -1.64 14.68 5.12
CA PHE A 26 -0.88 15.78 5.73
C PHE A 26 -0.81 15.71 7.26
N ASP A 27 -1.91 15.35 7.91
CA ASP A 27 -1.96 15.22 9.37
C ASP A 27 -1.19 13.97 9.87
N THR A 28 -1.08 12.93 9.03
CA THR A 28 -0.48 11.64 9.41
C THR A 28 1.03 11.58 9.13
N PHE A 29 1.48 12.18 8.03
CA PHE A 29 2.85 12.06 7.56
C PHE A 29 3.55 13.42 7.58
N ASP A 30 4.81 13.43 8.02
CA ASP A 30 5.64 14.62 7.92
C ASP A 30 6.12 14.81 6.48
N PHE A 31 5.45 15.73 5.78
CA PHE A 31 5.84 16.20 4.45
C PHE A 31 6.63 17.52 4.50
N THR A 32 7.00 18.01 5.70
CA THR A 32 7.64 19.31 5.83
C THR A 32 9.05 19.32 5.22
N PRO A 33 9.42 20.38 4.49
CA PRO A 33 10.73 20.50 3.87
C PRO A 33 11.77 21.15 4.79
N VAL A 34 11.50 21.36 6.09
CA VAL A 34 12.38 22.18 6.94
C VAL A 34 13.65 21.38 7.30
N GLY A 35 14.67 21.54 6.46
CA GLY A 35 16.02 20.97 6.65
C GLY A 35 16.26 19.58 6.06
N GLY A 36 15.29 19.01 5.31
CA GLY A 36 15.37 17.64 4.76
C GLY A 36 14.67 17.45 3.40
N PRO A 37 14.79 16.26 2.78
CA PRO A 37 14.15 15.97 1.49
C PRO A 37 12.62 15.92 1.62
N CYS A 38 11.92 16.58 0.69
CA CYS A 38 10.47 16.54 0.60
C CYS A 38 10.00 15.17 0.07
N TYR A 39 9.23 14.44 0.87
CA TYR A 39 8.68 13.15 0.48
C TYR A 39 7.34 13.31 -0.24
N HIS A 40 7.07 12.42 -1.20
CA HIS A 40 5.77 12.33 -1.87
C HIS A 40 5.33 10.87 -1.89
N LEU A 41 4.03 10.64 -1.73
CA LEU A 41 3.45 9.32 -1.89
C LEU A 41 3.30 9.00 -3.39
N TYR A 42 3.98 7.95 -3.84
CA TYR A 42 3.87 7.50 -5.22
C TYR A 42 2.70 6.53 -5.39
N ASP A 43 1.64 6.96 -6.07
CA ASP A 43 0.42 6.19 -6.25
C ASP A 43 0.19 5.81 -7.72
N ASP A 44 -0.94 5.16 -8.02
CA ASP A 44 -1.29 4.74 -9.36
C ASP A 44 -1.71 5.91 -10.26
N SER A 45 -1.71 5.68 -11.59
CA SER A 45 -1.99 6.72 -12.58
C SER A 45 -3.41 7.30 -12.54
N ALA A 46 -4.34 6.68 -11.80
CA ALA A 46 -5.69 7.18 -11.54
C ALA A 46 -5.66 8.47 -10.71
N TYR A 47 -4.63 8.65 -9.89
CA TYR A 47 -4.50 9.81 -9.03
C TYR A 47 -3.96 11.02 -9.81
N VAL A 48 -4.29 12.21 -9.31
CA VAL A 48 -3.77 13.49 -9.81
C VAL A 48 -2.60 13.87 -8.92
N ASN A 49 -1.55 14.44 -9.50
CA ASN A 49 -0.43 14.95 -8.73
C ASN A 49 -0.91 16.06 -7.78
N SER A 50 -0.39 16.06 -6.57
CA SER A 50 -0.64 17.09 -5.57
C SER A 50 0.62 17.33 -4.74
N ALA A 51 0.52 18.18 -3.71
CA ALA A 51 1.63 18.42 -2.79
C ALA A 51 2.06 17.15 -2.01
N VAL A 52 1.19 16.13 -1.92
CA VAL A 52 1.48 14.88 -1.21
C VAL A 52 1.53 13.66 -2.13
N LEU A 53 0.93 13.73 -3.32
CA LEU A 53 0.82 12.62 -4.26
C LEU A 53 1.60 12.85 -5.54
N THR A 54 2.37 11.85 -5.95
CA THR A 54 3.00 11.78 -7.27
C THR A 54 2.52 10.52 -8.00
N ARG A 55 2.25 10.65 -9.30
CA ARG A 55 1.85 9.53 -10.17
C ARG A 55 2.96 9.22 -11.20
N PRO A 56 2.90 8.05 -11.86
CA PRO A 56 3.84 7.72 -12.92
C PRO A 56 3.80 8.74 -14.06
N PHE A 57 4.97 9.08 -14.59
CA PHE A 57 5.06 9.90 -15.80
C PHE A 57 4.37 9.17 -16.96
N ARG A 58 3.63 9.91 -17.80
CA ARG A 58 2.99 9.32 -18.98
C ARG A 58 4.06 8.90 -19.97
N ILE A 59 3.99 7.64 -20.43
CA ILE A 59 4.97 7.02 -21.35
C ILE A 59 5.12 7.85 -22.63
N THR A 60 4.05 8.49 -23.11
CA THR A 60 4.05 9.30 -24.33
C THR A 60 4.94 10.55 -24.25
N ASN A 61 5.24 11.05 -23.04
CA ASN A 61 5.94 12.33 -22.82
C ASN A 61 7.12 12.17 -21.83
N ALA A 62 7.59 10.95 -21.57
CA ALA A 62 8.60 10.70 -20.56
C ALA A 62 10.02 10.84 -21.13
N SER A 63 10.83 11.72 -20.53
CA SER A 63 12.28 11.71 -20.74
C SER A 63 12.88 10.35 -20.34
N LYS A 64 14.12 10.09 -20.76
CA LYS A 64 14.85 8.88 -20.35
C LYS A 64 14.88 8.73 -18.82
N ASP A 65 15.10 9.82 -18.11
CA ASP A 65 15.14 9.85 -16.65
C ASP A 65 13.77 9.55 -16.02
N ASN A 66 12.68 10.08 -16.60
CA ASN A 66 11.31 9.79 -16.16
C ASN A 66 10.96 8.30 -16.33
N ASN A 67 11.47 7.65 -17.39
CA ASN A 67 11.27 6.22 -17.61
C ASN A 67 12.05 5.37 -16.61
N VAL A 68 13.29 5.76 -16.28
CA VAL A 68 14.09 5.12 -15.22
C VAL A 68 13.36 5.23 -13.87
N LEU A 69 12.88 6.42 -13.51
CA LEU A 69 12.13 6.63 -12.27
C LEU A 69 10.84 5.80 -12.24
N ASN A 70 10.07 5.80 -13.33
CA ASN A 70 8.87 4.95 -13.43
C ASN A 70 9.17 3.45 -13.28
N ALA A 71 10.30 2.98 -13.81
CA ALA A 71 10.71 1.58 -13.69
C ALA A 71 11.07 1.23 -12.24
N GLU A 72 11.87 2.06 -11.57
CA GLU A 72 12.24 1.89 -10.17
C GLU A 72 11.00 1.89 -9.26
N MET A 73 10.12 2.86 -9.42
CA MET A 73 8.90 2.95 -8.61
C MET A 73 7.92 1.81 -8.93
N SER A 74 7.87 1.34 -10.18
CA SER A 74 7.06 0.18 -10.54
C SER A 74 7.58 -1.10 -9.87
N ARG A 75 8.90 -1.27 -9.74
CA ARG A 75 9.52 -2.42 -9.05
C ARG A 75 9.09 -2.51 -7.59
N VAL A 76 9.07 -1.38 -6.89
CA VAL A 76 8.59 -1.28 -5.49
C VAL A 76 7.08 -1.51 -5.41
N ARG A 77 6.30 -0.87 -6.29
CA ARG A 77 4.83 -1.02 -6.33
C ARG A 77 4.38 -2.46 -6.54
N ILE A 78 5.11 -3.25 -7.33
CA ILE A 78 4.80 -4.68 -7.53
C ILE A 78 4.86 -5.44 -6.20
N SER A 79 5.84 -5.16 -5.35
CA SER A 79 5.93 -5.80 -4.03
C SER A 79 4.75 -5.45 -3.12
N VAL A 80 4.29 -4.19 -3.16
CA VAL A 80 3.08 -3.75 -2.45
C VAL A 80 1.86 -4.51 -2.97
N LYS A 81 1.68 -4.60 -4.29
CA LYS A 81 0.57 -5.35 -4.90
C LYS A 81 0.60 -6.83 -4.53
N HIS A 82 1.77 -7.45 -4.52
CA HIS A 82 1.93 -8.84 -4.06
C HIS A 82 1.49 -9.00 -2.61
N LYS A 83 1.80 -8.07 -1.70
CA LYS A 83 1.32 -8.13 -0.31
C LYS A 83 -0.21 -8.15 -0.24
N PHE A 84 -0.89 -7.26 -0.98
CA PHE A 84 -2.35 -7.24 -1.02
C PHE A 84 -2.94 -8.50 -1.63
N ALA A 85 -2.38 -8.99 -2.74
CA ALA A 85 -2.83 -10.24 -3.37
C ALA A 85 -2.66 -11.44 -2.43
N HIS A 86 -1.54 -11.50 -1.70
CA HIS A 86 -1.25 -12.56 -0.74
C HIS A 86 -2.21 -12.56 0.45
N ILE A 87 -2.55 -11.39 0.99
CA ILE A 87 -3.56 -11.30 2.06
C ILE A 87 -4.93 -11.76 1.55
N ARG A 88 -5.30 -11.37 0.31
CA ARG A 88 -6.56 -11.80 -0.32
C ARG A 88 -6.60 -13.30 -0.62
N SER A 89 -5.47 -13.96 -0.83
CA SER A 89 -5.43 -15.42 -1.03
C SER A 89 -5.67 -16.20 0.26
N PHE A 90 -5.31 -15.65 1.42
CA PHE A 90 -5.61 -16.27 2.72
C PHE A 90 -7.05 -16.02 3.18
N PHE A 91 -7.59 -14.83 2.89
CA PHE A 91 -8.83 -14.38 3.52
C PHE A 91 -9.87 -13.97 2.47
N ALA A 92 -10.79 -14.89 2.16
CA ALA A 92 -11.85 -14.66 1.19
C ALA A 92 -12.74 -13.45 1.51
N PHE A 93 -12.94 -13.11 2.79
CA PHE A 93 -13.69 -11.93 3.22
C PHE A 93 -13.06 -10.60 2.79
N LEU A 94 -11.75 -10.57 2.50
CA LEU A 94 -11.05 -9.41 1.92
C LEU A 94 -11.14 -9.36 0.39
N ASN A 95 -11.68 -10.41 -0.23
CA ASN A 95 -11.79 -10.56 -1.68
C ASN A 95 -13.22 -10.35 -2.20
N THR A 96 -14.24 -10.42 -1.34
CA THR A 96 -15.62 -10.30 -1.77
C THR A 96 -16.02 -8.83 -1.90
N SER A 97 -16.26 -8.40 -3.15
CA SER A 97 -16.90 -7.11 -3.46
C SER A 97 -18.24 -6.93 -2.73
N LYS A 98 -18.87 -8.04 -2.31
CA LYS A 98 -20.09 -8.07 -1.51
C LYS A 98 -19.91 -7.61 -0.06
N MET A 99 -18.73 -7.81 0.55
CA MET A 99 -18.42 -7.35 1.92
C MET A 99 -17.73 -5.98 1.94
N GLN A 100 -17.17 -5.53 0.81
CA GLN A 100 -16.54 -4.22 0.66
C GLN A 100 -17.53 -3.13 0.22
N ARG A 101 -18.73 -3.12 0.82
CA ARG A 101 -19.66 -2.00 0.65
C ARG A 101 -19.23 -0.86 1.57
N VAL A 102 -19.20 0.34 1.01
CA VAL A 102 -18.93 1.57 1.78
C VAL A 102 -19.91 1.63 2.96
N ASP A 103 -19.39 1.96 4.14
CA ASP A 103 -20.11 2.05 5.43
C ASP A 103 -20.66 0.75 6.05
N GLN A 104 -20.45 -0.42 5.45
CA GLN A 104 -21.00 -1.69 5.97
C GLN A 104 -19.95 -2.63 6.59
N CYS A 105 -18.66 -2.40 6.35
CA CYS A 105 -17.57 -3.21 6.92
C CYS A 105 -16.35 -2.34 7.20
N SER A 106 -15.71 -2.56 8.36
CA SER A 106 -14.41 -1.95 8.67
C SER A 106 -13.29 -2.63 7.88
N ILE A 107 -13.16 -2.27 6.60
CA ILE A 107 -12.16 -2.81 5.68
C ILE A 107 -10.75 -2.67 6.27
N SER A 108 -10.48 -1.55 6.94
CA SER A 108 -9.21 -1.30 7.63
C SER A 108 -8.94 -2.31 8.74
N LEU A 109 -9.92 -2.60 9.59
CA LEU A 109 -9.81 -3.59 10.66
C LEU A 109 -9.56 -4.99 10.10
N TYR A 110 -10.36 -5.43 9.13
CA TYR A 110 -10.20 -6.74 8.51
C TYR A 110 -8.84 -6.89 7.83
N TYR A 111 -8.36 -5.84 7.19
CA TYR A 111 -7.04 -5.84 6.57
C TYR A 111 -5.91 -5.89 7.61
N ASN A 112 -6.05 -5.20 8.74
CA ASN A 112 -5.09 -5.24 9.84
C ASN A 112 -5.02 -6.64 10.47
N ILE A 113 -6.17 -7.24 10.79
CA ILE A 113 -6.26 -8.61 11.31
C ILE A 113 -5.69 -9.61 10.30
N GLY A 114 -6.09 -9.49 9.02
CA GLY A 114 -5.58 -10.35 7.95
C GLY A 114 -4.05 -10.22 7.80
N THR A 115 -3.52 -8.99 7.88
CA THR A 115 -2.06 -8.76 7.84
C THR A 115 -1.36 -9.39 9.03
N PHE A 116 -1.90 -9.24 10.24
CA PHE A 116 -1.37 -9.85 11.46
C PHE A 116 -1.29 -11.37 11.33
N LEU A 117 -2.41 -12.03 11.00
CA LEU A 117 -2.48 -13.48 10.85
C LEU A 117 -1.57 -14.00 9.75
N LYS A 118 -1.54 -13.31 8.59
CA LYS A 118 -0.65 -13.66 7.48
C LYS A 118 0.82 -13.55 7.87
N ASN A 119 1.21 -12.51 8.61
CA ASN A 119 2.60 -12.36 9.06
C ASN A 119 2.97 -13.45 10.06
N LEU A 120 2.07 -13.79 10.99
CA LEU A 120 2.28 -14.90 11.92
C LEU A 120 2.46 -16.24 11.18
N HIS A 121 1.59 -16.52 10.21
CA HIS A 121 1.69 -17.70 9.34
C HIS A 121 3.04 -17.76 8.59
N ILE A 122 3.56 -16.62 8.14
CA ILE A 122 4.87 -16.55 7.48
C ILE A 122 6.01 -16.84 8.46
N CYS A 123 5.93 -16.35 9.70
CA CYS A 123 6.92 -16.63 10.73
C CYS A 123 7.00 -18.15 11.01
N TYR A 124 5.85 -18.82 11.14
CA TYR A 124 5.80 -20.27 11.36
C TYR A 124 6.31 -21.10 10.18
N ASN A 125 6.15 -20.61 8.95
CA ASN A 125 6.58 -21.32 7.74
C ASN A 125 8.00 -20.97 7.27
N GLY A 126 8.76 -20.20 8.06
CA GLY A 126 10.13 -19.85 7.72
C GLY A 126 10.27 -18.92 6.50
N GLY A 127 9.23 -18.16 6.17
CA GLY A 127 9.28 -17.15 5.10
C GLY A 127 8.27 -17.31 3.98
N ASN A 128 8.43 -16.49 2.95
CA ASN A 128 7.70 -16.54 1.70
C ASN A 128 8.50 -15.89 0.55
N GLN A 129 7.91 -15.81 -0.64
CA GLN A 129 8.53 -15.15 -1.80
C GLN A 129 8.89 -13.67 -1.56
N THR A 130 8.14 -12.97 -0.70
CA THR A 130 8.43 -11.56 -0.35
C THR A 130 9.65 -11.46 0.56
N SER A 131 9.74 -12.26 1.63
CA SER A 131 10.92 -12.23 2.51
C SER A 131 12.18 -12.67 1.76
N ALA A 132 12.06 -13.66 0.87
CA ALA A 132 13.17 -14.07 -0.02
C ALA A 132 13.58 -12.96 -0.99
N LYS A 133 12.62 -12.27 -1.62
CA LYS A 133 12.91 -11.17 -2.56
C LYS A 133 13.66 -10.00 -1.90
N PHE A 134 13.37 -9.72 -0.64
CA PHE A 134 13.95 -8.60 0.10
C PHE A 134 15.08 -9.01 1.05
N ASP A 135 15.46 -10.29 1.05
CA ASP A 135 16.50 -10.85 1.93
C ASP A 135 16.31 -10.46 3.41
N VAL A 136 15.07 -10.62 3.90
CA VAL A 136 14.71 -10.23 5.27
C VAL A 136 14.76 -11.45 6.18
N SER A 137 15.61 -11.38 7.20
CA SER A 137 15.59 -12.32 8.32
C SER A 137 14.23 -12.26 9.03
N LEU A 138 13.55 -13.39 9.11
CA LEU A 138 12.23 -13.46 9.73
C LEU A 138 12.34 -13.51 11.25
N PRO A 139 11.46 -12.79 11.97
CA PRO A 139 11.32 -12.98 13.41
C PRO A 139 10.66 -14.33 13.70
N THR A 140 10.88 -14.88 14.89
CA THR A 140 10.02 -15.95 15.40
C THR A 140 8.60 -15.42 15.66
N PRO A 141 7.58 -16.27 15.73
CA PRO A 141 6.23 -15.87 16.10
C PRO A 141 6.18 -15.04 17.39
N GLU A 142 6.97 -15.42 18.41
CA GLU A 142 7.07 -14.74 19.70
C GLU A 142 7.70 -13.36 19.56
N GLN A 143 8.79 -13.25 18.80
CA GLN A 143 9.43 -11.97 18.51
C GLN A 143 8.49 -11.02 17.76
N TYR A 144 7.72 -11.56 16.80
CA TYR A 144 6.73 -10.79 16.06
C TYR A 144 5.61 -10.27 16.97
N ILE A 145 5.07 -11.12 17.86
CA ILE A 145 4.04 -10.73 18.82
C ILE A 145 4.59 -9.71 19.83
N ALA A 146 5.80 -9.94 20.36
CA ALA A 146 6.45 -9.04 21.31
C ALA A 146 6.64 -7.63 20.72
N GLY A 147 7.02 -7.52 19.44
CA GLY A 147 7.15 -6.24 18.75
C GLY A 147 5.82 -5.49 18.50
N LEU A 148 4.67 -6.14 18.67
CA LEU A 148 3.35 -5.50 18.55
C LEU A 148 2.82 -5.00 19.89
N LEU A 149 3.34 -5.51 21.01
CA LEU A 149 3.01 -5.02 22.33
C LEU A 149 3.71 -3.67 22.51
N ARG A 150 2.92 -2.61 22.72
CA ARG A 150 3.44 -1.26 22.96
C ARG A 150 4.41 -1.30 24.15
N GLN A 151 5.68 -0.95 23.89
CA GLN A 151 6.58 -0.40 24.90
C GLN A 151 6.37 1.11 24.96
#